data_AF-A0A510TTU3-F1
#
_entry.id   AF-A0A510TTU3-F1
#
_cell.length_a   1.000
_cell.length_b   1.000
_cell.length_c   1.000
_cell.angle_alpha   90.00
_cell.angle_beta   90.00
_cell.angle_gamma   90.00
#
_symmetry.space_group_name_H-M   'P 1'
#
loop_
_entity.id
_entity.type
_entity.pdbx_description
1 polymer ?
#
loop_
_entity_poly.entity_id
_entity_poly.type
_entity_poly.pdbx_seq_one_letter_code
_entity_poly.pdbx_strand_id
1 'polypeptide(L)' 'MLQEKSKDYAKAHPVLAKWFVQIALGMVLLPFVLVILWLAPLALDKSTAITVTGLTIVVFANVIWFGAVYLTKHGFRFRR' A
#
# COMPACT_ATOMS: atom_id res chain seq x y z
N MET A 1 34.33 2.69 -7.97
CA MET A 1 33.59 2.01 -9.05
C MET A 1 32.33 1.24 -8.59
N LEU A 2 32.05 1.05 -7.29
CA LEU A 2 30.79 0.44 -6.81
C LEU A 2 29.63 1.45 -6.60
N GLN A 3 29.92 2.75 -6.48
CA GLN A 3 28.90 3.80 -6.36
C GLN A 3 28.26 4.19 -7.69
N GLU A 4 28.89 3.87 -8.81
CA GLU A 4 28.38 4.26 -10.13
C GLU A 4 27.24 3.33 -10.58
N LYS A 5 27.38 2.02 -10.29
CA LYS A 5 26.30 1.05 -10.53
C LYS A 5 25.02 1.32 -9.74
N SER A 6 25.09 1.84 -8.52
CA SER A 6 23.87 2.11 -7.73
C SER A 6 23.01 3.24 -8.30
N LYS A 7 23.62 4.16 -9.04
CA LYS A 7 22.89 5.26 -9.71
C LYS A 7 22.14 4.81 -10.95
N ASP A 8 22.59 3.74 -11.62
CA ASP A 8 21.92 3.20 -12.81
C ASP A 8 20.71 2.31 -12.49
N TYR A 9 20.70 1.61 -11.35
CA TYR A 9 19.49 0.88 -10.91
C TYR A 9 18.31 1.80 -10.60
N ALA A 10 18.58 3.04 -10.16
CA ALA A 10 17.54 4.04 -9.92
C ALA A 10 16.90 4.57 -11.22
N LYS A 11 17.59 4.50 -12.35
CA LYS A 11 17.07 4.86 -13.68
C LYS A 11 16.40 3.69 -14.40
N ALA A 12 16.71 2.45 -14.05
CA ALA A 12 16.35 1.29 -14.87
C ALA A 12 14.88 0.84 -14.78
N HIS A 13 14.16 1.03 -13.66
CA HIS A 13 12.77 0.56 -13.57
C HIS A 13 11.88 1.42 -12.66
N PRO A 14 11.09 2.37 -13.22
CA PRO A 14 10.08 3.12 -12.47
C PRO A 14 8.99 2.23 -11.83
N VAL A 15 8.91 0.97 -12.26
CA VAL A 15 8.03 -0.06 -11.68
C VAL A 15 8.59 -0.59 -10.35
N LEU A 16 9.90 -0.83 -10.25
CA LEU A 16 10.54 -1.32 -9.01
C LEU A 16 10.55 -0.24 -7.92
N ALA A 17 10.71 1.03 -8.30
CA ALA A 17 10.66 2.14 -7.34
C ALA A 17 9.28 2.28 -6.66
N LYS A 18 8.19 2.00 -7.39
CA LYS A 18 6.81 2.02 -6.85
C LYS A 18 6.53 0.83 -5.94
N TRP A 19 7.14 -0.32 -6.22
CA TRP A 19 6.90 -1.57 -5.50
C TRP A 19 7.27 -1.49 -4.02
N PHE A 20 8.41 -0.86 -3.70
CA PHE A 20 8.80 -0.63 -2.29
C PHE A 20 7.81 0.25 -1.54
N VAL A 21 7.28 1.30 -2.20
CA VAL A 21 6.30 2.20 -1.60
C VAL A 21 4.94 1.51 -1.42
N GLN A 22 4.54 0.67 -2.38
CA GLN A 22 3.34 -0.16 -2.25
C GLN A 22 3.43 -1.12 -1.07
N ILE A 23 4.58 -1.79 -0.90
CA ILE A 23 4.81 -2.70 0.24
C ILE A 23 4.83 -1.94 1.56
N ALA A 24 5.50 -0.79 1.63
CA ALA A 24 5.55 0.02 2.83
C ALA A 24 4.15 0.51 3.26
N LEU A 25 3.37 1.05 2.32
CA LEU A 25 1.97 1.43 2.56
C LEU A 25 1.12 0.23 2.98
N GLY A 26 1.29 -0.91 2.29
CA GLY A 26 0.62 -2.15 2.62
C GLY A 26 0.92 -2.59 4.05
N MET A 27 2.18 -2.62 4.45
CA MET A 27 2.61 -3.01 5.81
C MET A 27 2.03 -2.10 6.90
N VAL A 28 1.96 -0.78 6.66
CA VAL A 28 1.39 0.16 7.64
C VAL A 28 -0.13 -0.03 7.78
N LEU A 29 -0.83 -0.30 6.68
CA LEU A 29 -2.29 -0.42 6.67
C LEU A 29 -2.80 -1.84 6.98
N LEU A 30 -1.97 -2.86 6.77
CA LEU A 30 -2.29 -4.26 7.02
C LEU A 30 -2.87 -4.55 8.41
N PRO A 31 -2.30 -4.06 9.54
CA PRO A 31 -2.86 -4.33 10.86
C PRO A 31 -4.30 -3.81 11.00
N PHE A 32 -4.62 -2.65 10.42
CA PHE A 32 -5.97 -2.10 10.45
C PHE A 32 -6.95 -2.95 9.65
N VAL A 33 -6.54 -3.41 8.46
CA VAL A 33 -7.34 -4.32 7.64
C VAL A 33 -7.61 -5.61 8.39
N LEU A 34 -6.59 -6.21 9.03
CA LEU A 34 -6.75 -7.45 9.80
C LEU A 34 -7.72 -7.28 10.97
N VAL A 35 -7.68 -6.14 11.67
CA VAL A 35 -8.63 -5.83 12.75
C VAL A 35 -10.06 -5.73 12.21
N ILE A 36 -10.27 -5.08 11.06
CA ILE A 36 -11.60 -4.97 10.45
C ILE A 36 -12.11 -6.35 10.01
N LEU A 37 -11.26 -7.16 9.37
CA LEU A 37 -11.61 -8.52 8.96
C LEU A 37 -11.96 -9.42 10.14
N TRP A 38 -11.30 -9.22 11.28
CA TRP A 38 -11.58 -9.95 12.52
C TRP A 38 -12.86 -9.47 13.21
N LEU A 39 -13.12 -8.15 13.26
CA LEU A 39 -14.30 -7.57 13.90
C LEU A 39 -15.58 -7.73 13.08
N ALA A 40 -15.50 -7.68 11.75
CA ALA A 40 -16.66 -7.77 10.86
C ALA A 40 -17.58 -8.98 11.16
N PRO A 41 -17.09 -10.22 11.29
CA PRO A 41 -17.95 -11.37 11.60
C PRO A 41 -18.44 -11.41 13.07
N LEU A 42 -17.81 -10.66 13.97
CA LEU A 42 -18.19 -10.62 15.40
C LEU A 42 -19.26 -9.56 15.69
N ALA A 43 -19.27 -8.46 14.93
CA ALA A 43 -20.11 -7.30 15.18
C ALA A 43 -21.30 -7.16 14.20
N LEU A 44 -21.31 -7.90 13.09
CA LEU A 44 -22.29 -7.71 12.01
C LEU A 44 -22.94 -9.03 11.58
N ASP A 45 -24.14 -8.92 11.04
CA ASP A 45 -24.83 -10.03 10.37
C ASP A 45 -24.01 -10.58 9.19
N LYS A 46 -24.15 -11.89 8.92
CA LYS A 46 -23.34 -12.60 7.91
C LYS A 46 -23.23 -11.89 6.55
N SER A 47 -24.35 -11.37 6.02
CA SER A 47 -24.36 -10.67 4.73
C SER A 47 -23.54 -9.39 4.78
N THR A 48 -23.78 -8.58 5.81
CA THR A 48 -23.09 -7.30 6.04
C THR A 48 -21.60 -7.49 6.32
N ALA A 49 -21.24 -8.52 7.10
CA ALA A 49 -19.85 -8.86 7.40
C ALA A 49 -19.06 -9.20 6.12
N ILE A 50 -19.66 -9.96 5.20
CA ILE A 50 -19.07 -10.28 3.89
C ILE A 50 -18.89 -9.02 3.06
N THR A 51 -19.91 -8.16 2.98
CA THR A 51 -19.82 -6.90 2.22
C THR A 51 -18.75 -5.98 2.77
N VAL A 52 -18.69 -5.80 4.10
CA VAL A 52 -17.68 -4.95 4.76
C VAL A 52 -16.28 -5.50 4.56
N THR A 53 -16.11 -6.82 4.66
CA THR A 53 -14.84 -7.50 4.38
C THR A 53 -14.39 -7.25 2.94
N GLY A 54 -15.28 -7.47 1.96
CA GLY A 54 -14.98 -7.23 0.54
C GLY A 54 -14.65 -5.76 0.26
N LEU A 55 -15.44 -4.83 0.80
CA LEU A 55 -15.21 -3.40 0.65
C LEU A 55 -13.86 -2.99 1.23
N THR A 56 -13.50 -3.51 2.42
CA THR A 56 -12.24 -3.21 3.08
C THR A 56 -11.05 -3.67 2.24
N ILE A 57 -11.11 -4.87 1.65
CA ILE A 57 -10.05 -5.38 0.76
C ILE A 57 -9.91 -4.50 -0.50
N VAL A 58 -11.05 -4.13 -1.12
CA VAL A 58 -11.04 -3.28 -2.31
C VAL A 58 -10.49 -1.89 -2.00
N VAL A 59 -10.91 -1.28 -0.89
CA VAL A 59 -10.41 0.03 -0.44
C VAL A 59 -8.90 -0.07 -0.15
N PHE A 60 -8.45 -1.11 0.54
CA PHE A 60 -7.03 -1.32 0.81
C PHE A 60 -6.19 -1.42 -0.47
N ALA A 61 -6.63 -2.21 -1.45
CA ALA A 61 -5.94 -2.32 -2.74
C ALA A 61 -5.87 -0.96 -3.47
N ASN A 62 -6.97 -0.20 -3.44
CA ASN A 62 -7.01 1.14 -4.04
C ASN A 62 -6.07 2.12 -3.31
N VAL A 63 -6.07 2.14 -1.98
CA VAL A 63 -5.20 3.02 -1.19
C VAL A 63 -3.73 2.70 -1.43
N ILE A 64 -3.34 1.42 -1.52
CA ILE A 64 -1.96 1.05 -1.88
C ILE A 64 -1.62 1.56 -3.29
N TRP A 65 -2.52 1.37 -4.25
CA TRP A 65 -2.29 1.77 -5.63
C TRP A 65 -2.16 3.28 -5.80
N PHE A 66 -3.17 4.04 -5.38
CA PHE A 66 -3.18 5.50 -5.46
C PHE A 66 -2.15 6.13 -4.52
N GLY A 67 -2.00 5.61 -3.31
CA GLY A 67 -1.02 6.08 -2.34
C GLY A 67 0.41 5.91 -2.87
N ALA A 68 0.73 4.78 -3.50
CA ALA A 68 2.04 4.60 -4.10
C ALA A 68 2.24 5.51 -5.31
N VAL A 69 1.26 5.65 -6.20
CA VAL A 69 1.35 6.59 -7.34
C VAL A 69 1.57 8.03 -6.84
N TYR A 70 0.82 8.45 -5.82
CA TYR A 70 0.93 9.77 -5.21
C TYR A 70 2.31 10.00 -4.57
N LEU A 71 2.76 9.08 -3.70
CA LEU A 71 4.07 9.18 -3.04
C LEU A 71 5.24 9.10 -4.01
N THR A 72 5.10 8.36 -5.11
CA THR A 72 6.15 8.28 -6.15
C THR A 72 6.19 9.56 -6.98
N LYS A 73 5.04 10.18 -7.27
CA LYS A 73 4.95 11.41 -8.07
C LYS A 73 5.32 12.67 -7.27
N HIS A 74 4.90 12.74 -6.02
CA HIS A 74 5.14 13.90 -5.16
C HIS A 74 6.39 13.76 -4.29
N GLY A 75 6.99 12.57 -4.24
CA GLY A 75 8.10 12.24 -3.36
C GLY A 75 7.72 12.33 -1.88
N PHE A 76 8.47 11.68 -1.02
CA PHE A 76 8.58 12.12 0.38
C PHE A 76 9.21 13.52 0.39
N ARG A 77 8.46 14.57 0.03
CA ARG A 77 8.88 15.98 0.12
C ARG A 77 8.95 16.46 1.58
N PHE A 78 9.28 15.58 2.52
CA PHE A 78 9.77 15.95 3.85
C PHE A 78 11.23 16.44 3.83
N ARG A 79 11.88 16.55 2.67
CA ARG A 79 13.16 17.25 2.50
C ARG A 79 13.14 18.19 1.29
N ARG A 80 12.68 19.42 1.52
CA ARG A 80 13.50 20.63 1.43
C ARG A 80 12.76 21.76 2.11
#